data_AF-A0A418SLX1-F1
#
_entry.id   AF-A0A418SLX1-F1
#
_cell.length_a   1.000
_cell.length_b   1.000
_cell.length_c   1.000
_cell.angle_alpha   90.00
_cell.angle_beta   90.00
_cell.angle_gamma   90.00
#
_symmetry.space_group_name_H-M   'P 1'
#
loop_
_entity.id
_entity.type
_entity.pdbx_description
1 polymer ?
#
loop_
_entity_poly.entity_id
_entity_poly.type
_entity_poly.pdbx_seq_one_letter_code
_entity_poly.pdbx_strand_id
1 'polypeptide(L)'
;MSALITCLKTARAAIVRGDAEGALKEIERFAAVAEQSPPEDDDIREQVRIALKDLQNLAQAAMEGAKSASEQIREIVQSARTLQTYDDSGRRCVTRTVARMPRRF
;
A
#
# COMPACT_ATOMS: atom_id res chain seq x y z
N MET A 1 -16.05 9.17 23.17
CA MET A 1 -15.04 9.22 22.09
C MET A 1 -15.75 9.78 20.87
N SER A 2 -15.26 10.88 20.28
CA SER A 2 -15.93 11.57 19.17
C SER A 2 -16.09 10.65 17.95
N ALA A 3 -17.24 10.71 17.26
CA ALA A 3 -17.53 9.91 16.07
C ALA A 3 -16.49 10.12 14.96
N LEU A 4 -15.94 11.33 14.86
CA LEU A 4 -14.85 11.70 13.95
C LEU A 4 -13.59 10.87 14.19
N ILE A 5 -13.17 10.77 15.45
CA ILE A 5 -11.97 10.02 15.85
C ILE A 5 -12.15 8.53 15.57
N THR A 6 -13.37 8.01 15.76
CA THR A 6 -13.67 6.61 15.44
C THR A 6 -13.52 6.35 13.94
N CYS A 7 -14.06 7.20 13.07
CA CYS A 7 -13.94 7.05 11.60
C CYS A 7 -12.47 7.07 11.15
N LEU A 8 -11.65 7.97 11.72
CA LEU A 8 -10.21 8.02 11.40
C LEU A 8 -9.46 6.76 11.86
N LYS A 9 -9.84 6.19 13.00
CA LYS A 9 -9.26 4.92 13.49
C LYS A 9 -9.64 3.73 12.61
N THR A 10 -10.88 3.65 12.16
CA THR A 10 -11.32 2.59 11.23
C THR A 10 -10.66 2.74 9.86
N ALA A 11 -10.56 3.96 9.33
CA ALA A 11 -9.82 4.23 8.09
C ALA A 11 -8.35 3.80 8.21
N ARG A 12 -7.67 4.13 9.32
CA ARG A 12 -6.30 3.68 9.58
C ARG A 12 -6.18 2.16 9.57
N ALA A 13 -7.11 1.46 10.23
CA ALA A 13 -7.10 0.00 10.28
C ALA A 13 -7.30 -0.63 8.88
N ALA A 14 -8.12 -0.03 8.03
CA ALA A 14 -8.31 -0.47 6.65
C ALA A 14 -7.03 -0.31 5.81
N ILE A 15 -6.33 0.84 5.91
CA ILE A 15 -5.04 1.06 5.23
C ILE A 15 -4.01 0.02 5.65
N VAL A 16 -3.88 -0.26 6.96
CA VAL A 16 -2.93 -1.28 7.46
C VAL A 16 -3.23 -2.68 6.90
N ARG A 17 -4.50 -2.99 6.64
CA ARG A 17 -4.92 -4.27 6.05
C ARG A 17 -4.79 -4.32 4.52
N GLY A 18 -4.44 -3.21 3.88
CA GLY A 18 -4.44 -3.09 2.42
C GLY A 18 -5.84 -3.00 1.81
N ASP A 19 -6.87 -2.68 2.61
CA ASP A 19 -8.25 -2.51 2.17
C ASP A 19 -8.49 -1.05 1.74
N ALA A 20 -8.25 -0.77 0.46
CA ALA A 20 -8.38 0.58 -0.10
C ALA A 20 -9.84 1.05 -0.17
N GLU A 21 -10.78 0.16 -0.50
CA GLU A 21 -12.21 0.49 -0.58
C GLU A 21 -12.78 0.79 0.80
N GLY A 22 -12.47 -0.04 1.80
CA GLY A 22 -12.85 0.18 3.18
C GLY A 22 -12.25 1.47 3.75
N ALA A 23 -11.01 1.80 3.41
CA ALA A 23 -10.38 3.05 3.84
C ALA A 23 -11.09 4.27 3.25
N LEU A 24 -11.41 4.26 1.95
CA LEU A 24 -12.11 5.35 1.28
C LEU A 24 -13.50 5.59 1.88
N LYS A 25 -14.27 4.51 2.07
CA LYS A 25 -15.60 4.59 2.67
C LYS A 25 -15.60 5.25 4.06
N GLU A 26 -14.61 4.92 4.89
CA GLU A 26 -14.51 5.51 6.24
C GLU A 26 -14.04 6.98 6.20
N ILE A 27 -13.24 7.38 5.20
CA ILE A 27 -12.86 8.78 4.97
C ILE A 27 -14.06 9.60 4.50
N GLU A 28 -14.87 9.09 3.58
CA GLU A 28 -16.11 9.74 3.14
C GLU A 28 -17.11 9.89 4.29
N ARG A 29 -17.23 8.85 5.12
CA ARG A 29 -18.03 8.91 6.35
C ARG A 29 -17.52 9.97 7.31
N PHE A 30 -16.21 10.08 7.50
CA PHE A 30 -15.61 11.14 8.31
C PHE A 30 -16.01 12.53 7.78
N ALA A 31 -15.92 12.76 6.46
CA ALA A 31 -16.30 14.03 5.86
C ALA A 31 -17.78 14.37 6.11
N ALA A 32 -18.69 13.41 5.90
CA ALA A 32 -20.11 13.60 6.16
C ALA A 32 -20.41 13.91 7.64
N VAL A 33 -19.73 13.24 8.58
CA VAL A 33 -19.90 13.50 10.01
C VAL A 33 -19.32 14.86 10.40
N ALA A 34 -18.21 15.28 9.79
CA ALA A 34 -17.58 16.58 10.06
C ALA A 34 -18.43 17.75 9.55
N GLU A 35 -19.10 17.58 8.42
CA GLU A 35 -20.06 18.57 7.89
C GLU A 35 -21.30 18.70 8.77
N GLN A 36 -21.83 17.59 9.28
CA GLN A 36 -23.02 17.60 10.12
C GLN A 36 -22.76 18.06 11.55
N SER A 37 -21.60 17.70 12.10
CA SER A 37 -21.23 17.96 13.50
C SER A 37 -19.76 18.36 13.57
N PRO A 38 -19.45 19.62 13.24
CA PRO A 38 -18.09 20.12 13.34
C PRO A 38 -17.59 20.05 14.80
N PRO A 39 -16.29 19.82 15.02
CA PRO A 39 -15.73 19.84 16.37
C PRO A 39 -15.78 21.27 16.94
N GLU A 40 -16.64 21.46 17.94
CA GLU A 40 -16.83 22.72 18.66
C GLU A 40 -15.67 23.02 19.62
N ASP A 41 -15.09 21.96 20.21
CA ASP A 41 -13.98 22.04 21.17
C ASP A 41 -12.62 22.05 20.45
N ASP A 42 -11.76 22.99 20.84
CA ASP A 42 -10.40 23.11 20.32
C ASP A 42 -9.54 21.87 20.64
N ASP A 43 -9.75 21.21 21.78
CA ASP A 43 -9.04 19.98 22.14
C ASP A 43 -9.42 18.82 21.19
N ILE A 44 -10.70 18.74 20.83
CA ILE A 44 -11.18 17.72 19.88
C ILE A 44 -10.68 18.03 18.48
N ARG A 45 -10.69 19.32 18.08
CA ARG A 45 -10.16 19.75 16.78
C ARG A 45 -8.68 19.42 16.65
N GLU A 46 -7.90 19.63 17.70
CA GLU A 46 -6.49 19.27 17.76
C GLU A 46 -6.27 17.76 17.59
N GLN A 47 -7.03 16.95 18.33
CA GLN A 47 -6.95 15.48 18.21
C GLN A 47 -7.32 15.00 16.80
N VAL A 48 -8.35 15.57 16.18
CA VAL A 48 -8.75 15.25 14.80
C VAL A 48 -7.63 15.64 13.82
N ARG A 49 -7.01 16.81 14.01
CA ARG A 49 -5.91 17.28 13.16
C ARG A 49 -4.69 16.37 13.24
N ILE A 50 -4.31 15.93 14.45
CA ILE A 50 -3.21 14.97 14.65
C ILE A 50 -3.54 13.65 13.94
N ALA A 51 -4.75 13.11 14.17
CA ALA A 51 -5.17 11.85 13.56
C ALA A 51 -5.21 11.90 12.02
N LEU A 52 -5.64 13.03 11.43
CA LEU A 52 -5.60 13.24 9.99
C LEU A 52 -4.17 13.24 9.44
N LYS A 53 -3.25 13.93 10.12
CA LYS A 53 -1.85 13.98 9.72
C LYS A 53 -1.20 12.60 9.79
N ASP A 54 -1.49 11.83 10.84
CA ASP A 54 -1.01 10.45 10.96
C ASP A 54 -1.55 9.55 9.85
N LEU A 55 -2.83 9.70 9.50
CA LEU A 55 -3.46 8.95 8.41
C LEU A 55 -2.81 9.29 7.05
N GLN A 56 -2.53 10.57 6.80
CA GLN A 56 -1.85 11.02 5.59
C GLN A 56 -0.43 10.45 5.49
N ASN A 57 0.34 10.50 6.58
CA ASN A 57 1.68 9.93 6.64
C ASN A 57 1.66 8.43 6.37
N LEU A 58 0.70 7.70 6.96
CA LEU A 58 0.53 6.27 6.74
C LEU A 58 0.19 5.96 5.29
N ALA A 59 -0.75 6.69 4.70
CA ALA A 59 -1.15 6.49 3.30
C ALA A 59 0.02 6.73 2.34
N GLN A 60 0.81 7.78 2.59
CA GLN A 60 2.00 8.08 1.81
C GLN A 60 3.04 6.95 1.90
N ALA A 61 3.35 6.49 3.12
CA ALA A 61 4.29 5.39 3.34
C ALA A 61 3.80 4.07 2.68
N ALA A 62 2.50 3.80 2.75
CA ALA A 62 1.90 2.62 2.12
C ALA A 62 2.03 2.67 0.58
N MET A 63 1.80 3.85 -0.02
CA MET A 63 1.97 4.05 -1.46
C MET A 63 3.43 3.84 -1.90
N GLU A 64 4.38 4.43 -1.18
CA GLU A 64 5.81 4.28 -1.45
C GLU A 64 6.27 2.82 -1.32
N GLY A 65 5.81 2.13 -0.26
CA GLY A 65 6.09 0.71 -0.06
C GLY A 65 5.51 -0.15 -1.19
N ALA A 66 4.27 0.08 -1.60
CA ALA A 66 3.63 -0.65 -2.70
C ALA A 66 4.36 -0.44 -4.04
N LYS A 67 4.82 0.78 -4.30
CA LYS A 67 5.64 1.09 -5.49
C LYS A 67 6.97 0.34 -5.47
N SER A 68 7.70 0.42 -4.35
CA SER A 68 8.99 -0.28 -4.22
C SER A 68 8.83 -1.80 -4.35
N ALA A 69 7.79 -2.38 -3.74
CA ALA A 69 7.50 -3.81 -3.87
C ALA A 69 7.24 -4.21 -5.34
N SER A 70 6.48 -3.38 -6.08
CA SER A 70 6.21 -3.60 -7.50
C SER A 70 7.48 -3.54 -8.35
N GLU A 71 8.41 -2.64 -8.04
CA GLU A 71 9.71 -2.53 -8.70
C GLU A 71 10.58 -3.77 -8.42
N GLN A 72 10.67 -4.21 -7.16
CA GLN A 72 11.41 -5.42 -6.77
C GLN A 72 10.85 -6.68 -7.45
N ILE A 73 9.52 -6.84 -7.52
CA ILE A 73 8.89 -7.95 -8.26
C ILE A 73 9.30 -7.92 -9.73
N ARG A 74 9.33 -6.74 -10.36
CA ARG A 74 9.75 -6.60 -11.76
C ARG A 74 11.20 -7.02 -11.95
N GLU A 75 12.10 -6.63 -11.06
CA GLU A 75 13.51 -7.01 -11.09
C GLU A 75 13.70 -8.53 -10.92
N ILE A 76 12.96 -9.14 -9.99
CA ILE A 76 12.96 -10.60 -9.78
C ILE A 76 12.50 -11.32 -11.05
N VAL A 77 11.40 -10.89 -11.66
CA VAL A 77 10.88 -11.49 -12.89
C VAL A 77 11.85 -11.35 -14.06
N GLN A 78 12.52 -10.20 -14.18
CA GLN A 78 13.56 -9.99 -15.19
C GLN A 78 14.76 -10.91 -14.96
N SER A 79 15.24 -10.98 -13.73
CA SER A 79 16.37 -11.84 -13.34
C SER A 79 16.06 -13.32 -13.56
N ALA A 80 14.86 -13.77 -13.22
CA ALA A 80 14.41 -15.15 -13.43
C ALA A 80 14.32 -15.53 -14.92
N ARG A 81 14.11 -14.57 -15.83
CA ARG A 81 14.12 -14.80 -17.29
C ARG A 81 15.53 -14.84 -17.88
N THR A 82 16.51 -14.33 -17.14
CA THR A 82 17.93 -14.35 -17.48
C THR A 82 18.68 -15.20 -16.46
N LEU A 83 18.56 -16.53 -16.57
CA LEU A 83 19.42 -17.41 -15.79
C LEU A 83 20.86 -17.21 -16.26
N GLN A 84 21.62 -16.42 -15.50
CA GLN A 84 23.06 -16.27 -15.72
C GLN A 84 23.72 -17.52 -15.16
N THR A 85 24.12 -18.41 -16.06
CA THR A 85 24.88 -19.61 -15.73
C THR A 85 26.34 -19.35 -16.07
N TYR A 86 27.25 -19.68 -15.17
CA TYR A 86 28.66 -19.76 -15.51
C TYR A 86 28.90 -21.12 -16.17
N ASP A 87 29.64 -21.15 -17.28
CA ASP A 87 30.15 -22.40 -17.83
C ASP A 87 31.32 -22.94 -16.98
N ASP A 88 31.76 -24.17 -17.25
CA ASP A 88 32.86 -24.82 -16.51
C ASP A 88 34.22 -24.08 -16.64
N SER A 89 34.31 -23.05 -17.50
CA SER A 89 35.47 -22.19 -17.67
C SER A 89 35.34 -20.82 -16.97
N GLY A 90 34.27 -20.61 -16.20
CA GLY A 90 34.01 -19.38 -15.45
C GLY A 90 33.54 -18.21 -16.32
N ARG A 91 33.17 -18.43 -17.58
CA ARG A 91 32.63 -17.37 -18.46
C ARG A 91 31.14 -17.20 -18.22
N ARG A 92 30.69 -15.94 -18.22
CA ARG A 92 29.27 -15.58 -18.08
C ARG A 92 28.50 -16.00 -19.33
N CYS A 93 27.61 -16.98 -19.20
CA CYS A 93 26.60 -17.29 -20.21
C CYS A 93 25.23 -16.78 -19.76
N VAL A 94 24.63 -15.88 -20.55
CA VAL A 94 23.24 -15.47 -20.36
C VAL A 94 22.34 -16.46 -21.10
N THR A 95 21.73 -17.39 -20.37
CA THR A 95 20.76 -18.32 -20.95
C THR A 95 19.35 -17.75 -20.82
N ARG A 96 18.71 -17.40 -21.95
CA ARG A 96 17.30 -16.98 -21.97
C ARG A 96 16.43 -18.18 -21.58
N THR A 97 15.81 -18.09 -20.42
CA THR A 97 14.88 -19.12 -19.93
C THR A 97 13.50 -18.83 -20.53
N VAL A 98 13.20 -19.43 -21.69
CA VAL A 98 11.83 -19.44 -22.22
C VAL A 98 10.97 -20.38 -21.38
N ALA A 99 9.95 -19.83 -20.72
CA ALA A 99 8.95 -20.63 -20.01
C ALA A 99 8.31 -21.63 -20.99
N ARG A 100 8.46 -22.94 -20.74
CA ARG A 100 7.76 -23.97 -21.50
C ARG A 100 6.26 -23.82 -21.24
N MET A 101 5.52 -23.45 -22.29
CA MET A 101 4.06 -23.52 -22.31
C MET A 101 3.64 -24.97 -22.02
N PRO A 102 2.71 -25.24 -21.09
CA PRO A 102 2.23 -26.60 -20.86
C PRO A 102 1.47 -27.07 -22.10
N ARG A 103 2.00 -28.08 -22.80
CA ARG A 103 1.26 -28.80 -23.83
C ARG A 103 0.17 -29.62 -23.14
N ARG A 104 -1.10 -29.28 -23.42
CA ARG A 104 -2.23 -30.15 -23.09
C ARG A 104 -2.07 -31.44 -23.91
N PHE A 105 -2.05 -32.57 -23.22
CA PHE A 105 -2.30 -33.89 -23.79
C PHE A 105 -3.81 -34.16 -23.78
#